data_AF-A0A496QYM4-F1
#
_entry.id   AF-A0A496QYM4-F1
#
_cell.length_a   1.000
_cell.length_b   1.000
_cell.length_c   1.000
_cell.angle_alpha   90.00
_cell.angle_beta   90.00
_cell.angle_gamma   90.00
#
_symmetry.space_group_name_H-M   'P 1'
#
loop_
_entity.id
_entity.type
_entity.pdbx_description
1 polymer ?
#
loop_
_entity_poly.entity_id
_entity_poly.type
_entity_poly.pdbx_seq_one_letter_code
_entity_poly.pdbx_strand_id
1 'polypeptide(L)' 'MMANLVDFKIDGKECMSEEGQYLLSAARDNGVYIPSLCNYEGIKPKGSCRMCTVRVNGNLTTACTTRVF' A
#
# COMPACT_ATOMS: atom_id res chain seq x y z
N MET A 1 2.62 20.12 -9.92
CA MET A 1 2.42 19.94 -8.46
C MET A 1 3.59 19.12 -7.97
N MET A 2 4.27 19.55 -6.90
CA MET A 2 5.43 18.81 -6.37
C MET A 2 4.91 17.61 -5.58
N ALA A 3 5.24 16.40 -6.03
CA ALA A 3 4.94 15.18 -5.29
C ALA A 3 5.79 15.17 -4.01
N ASN A 4 5.16 15.05 -2.84
CA ASN A 4 5.89 14.86 -1.59
C ASN A 4 6.24 13.38 -1.47
N LEU A 5 7.53 13.05 -1.51
CA LEU A 5 8.01 11.66 -1.44
C LEU A 5 8.30 11.30 0.00
N VAL A 6 7.90 10.10 0.41
CA VAL A 6 8.16 9.54 1.73
C VAL A 6 8.88 8.21 1.64
N ASP A 7 9.84 8.02 2.54
CA ASP A 7 10.59 6.79 2.70
C ASP A 7 9.92 5.88 3.73
N PHE A 8 9.76 4.61 3.39
CA PHE A 8 9.18 3.62 4.29
C PHE A 8 9.81 2.24 4.05
N LYS A 9 9.49 1.27 4.90
CA LYS A 9 10.01 -0.10 4.81
C LYS A 9 8.89 -1.11 4.71
N ILE A 10 9.00 -2.03 3.75
CA ILE A 10 8.17 -3.23 3.67
C ILE A 10 9.07 -4.43 3.93
N ASP A 11 8.85 -5.15 5.02
CA ASP A 11 9.63 -6.33 5.41
C ASP A 11 11.16 -6.07 5.42
N GLY A 12 11.57 -4.86 5.81
CA GLY A 12 12.97 -4.42 5.83
C GLY A 12 13.51 -3.87 4.51
N LYS A 13 12.79 -4.01 3.39
CA LYS A 13 13.14 -3.41 2.11
C LYS A 13 12.82 -1.91 2.10
N GLU A 14 13.80 -1.09 1.73
CA GLU A 14 13.60 0.36 1.55
C GLU A 14 12.73 0.63 0.33
N CYS A 15 11.72 1.46 0.52
CA CYS A 15 10.71 1.81 -0.48
C CYS A 15 10.45 3.31 -0.44
N MET A 16 10.10 3.88 -1.59
CA MET A 16 9.73 5.29 -1.72
C MET A 16 8.41 5.42 -2.46
N SER A 17 7.56 6.35 -2.04
CA SER A 17 6.25 6.59 -2.66
C SER A 17 5.81 8.03 -2.43
N GLU A 18 4.83 8.49 -3.21
CA GLU A 18 4.11 9.72 -2.88
C GLU A 18 3.36 9.56 -1.55
N GLU A 19 3.45 10.58 -0.70
CA GLU A 19 2.70 10.68 0.54
C GLU A 19 1.20 10.56 0.26
N GLY A 20 0.50 9.75 1.04
CA GLY A 20 -0.93 9.53 0.84
C GLY A 20 -1.26 8.54 -0.28
N GLN A 21 -0.30 7.97 -1.00
CA GLN A 21 -0.55 6.84 -1.91
C GLN A 21 -1.06 5.61 -1.14
N TYR A 22 -1.87 4.77 -1.78
CA TYR A 22 -2.30 3.50 -1.16
C TYR A 22 -1.12 2.53 -1.04
N LEU A 23 -0.97 1.91 0.13
CA LEU A 23 0.12 0.98 0.43
C LEU A 23 0.21 -0.17 -0.57
N LEU A 24 -0.92 -0.69 -1.04
CA LEU A 24 -0.93 -1.75 -2.07
C LEU A 24 -0.32 -1.29 -3.40
N SER A 25 -0.50 -0.02 -3.78
CA SER A 25 0.08 0.54 -5.02
C SER A 25 1.55 0.83 -4.80
N ALA A 26 1.89 1.49 -3.68
CA ALA A 26 3.27 1.76 -3.31
C ALA A 26 4.14 0.49 -3.21
N ALA A 27 3.59 -0.58 -2.64
CA ALA A 27 4.25 -1.89 -2.61
C ALA A 27 4.54 -2.41 -4.02
N ARG A 28 3.55 -2.35 -4.92
CA ARG A 28 3.69 -2.80 -6.32
C ARG A 28 4.75 -2.00 -7.07
N ASP A 29 4.75 -0.69 -6.93
CA ASP A 29 5.71 0.21 -7.59
C ASP A 29 7.15 -0.06 -7.11
N ASN A 30 7.30 -0.48 -5.86
CA ASN A 30 8.57 -0.90 -5.28
C ASN A 30 8.85 -2.40 -5.46
N GLY A 31 8.11 -3.11 -6.32
CA GLY A 31 8.35 -4.51 -6.65
C GLY A 31 8.05 -5.50 -5.52
N VAL A 32 7.14 -5.14 -4.60
CA VAL A 32 6.62 -6.03 -3.56
C VAL A 32 5.21 -6.46 -3.91
N TYR A 33 5.03 -7.77 -4.11
CA TYR A 33 3.73 -8.34 -4.43
C TYR A 33 2.90 -8.53 -3.16
N ILE A 34 1.74 -7.86 -3.11
CA ILE A 34 0.70 -8.11 -2.10
C ILE A 34 -0.55 -8.61 -2.84
N PRO A 35 -1.07 -9.80 -2.50
CA PRO A 35 -2.21 -10.37 -3.21
C PRO A 35 -3.51 -9.58 -2.95
N SER A 36 -4.32 -9.37 -3.98
CA SER A 36 -5.63 -8.72 -3.86
C SER A 36 -6.64 -9.27 -4.86
N LEU A 37 -7.88 -9.53 -4.43
CA LEU A 37 -8.97 -9.91 -5.34
C LEU A 37 -9.88 -8.74 -5.71
N CYS A 38 -10.16 -7.84 -4.76
CA CYS A 38 -11.15 -6.77 -4.95
C CYS A 38 -10.55 -5.40 -5.32
N ASN A 39 -9.26 -5.34 -5.67
CA ASN A 39 -8.58 -4.09 -6.02
C ASN A 39 -8.32 -4.06 -7.53
N TYR A 40 -8.91 -3.09 -8.21
CA TYR A 40 -8.85 -2.92 -9.66
C TYR A 40 -8.50 -1.48 -10.01
N GLU A 41 -7.77 -1.30 -11.10
CA GLU A 41 -7.39 0.03 -11.59
C GLU A 41 -8.64 0.85 -11.95
N GLY A 42 -8.64 2.14 -11.64
CA GLY A 42 -9.77 3.04 -11.86
C GLY A 42 -10.94 2.89 -10.87
N ILE A 43 -10.88 1.95 -9.92
CA ILE A 43 -11.94 1.74 -8.92
C ILE A 43 -11.40 2.04 -7.53
N LYS A 44 -12.17 2.79 -6.72
CA LYS A 44 -11.81 3.07 -5.33
C LYS A 44 -11.69 1.77 -4.52
N PRO A 45 -10.58 1.55 -3.79
CA PRO A 45 -10.41 0.34 -2.99
C PRO A 45 -11.50 0.17 -1.93
N LYS A 46 -12.06 -1.05 -1.83
CA LYS A 46 -13.13 -1.37 -0.87
C LYS A 46 -12.66 -2.17 0.35
N GLY A 47 -11.54 -2.89 0.24
CA GLY A 47 -11.04 -3.74 1.32
C GLY A 47 -11.94 -4.94 1.67
N SER A 48 -12.85 -5.37 0.77
CA SER A 48 -13.82 -6.44 1.06
C SER A 48 -13.21 -7.85 1.04
N CYS A 49 -12.24 -8.12 0.16
CA CYS A 49 -11.65 -9.48 0.06
C CYS A 49 -10.69 -9.83 1.19
N ARG A 50 -10.16 -8.84 1.92
CA ARG A 50 -9.16 -8.97 3.00
C ARG A 50 -7.87 -9.73 2.63
N MET A 51 -7.65 -10.12 1.37
CA MET A 51 -6.46 -10.86 0.93
C MET A 51 -5.17 -10.05 1.05
N CYS A 52 -5.26 -8.72 0.99
CA CYS A 52 -4.13 -7.80 1.14
C CYS A 52 -3.89 -7.37 2.61
N THR A 53 -4.22 -8.22 3.58
CA THR A 53 -4.02 -7.89 5.00
C THR A 53 -2.54 -7.92 5.33
N VAL A 54 -2.05 -6.84 5.95
CA VAL A 54 -0.64 -6.63 6.33
C VAL A 54 -0.55 -6.05 7.74
N ARG A 55 0.64 -6.13 8.35
CA ARG A 55 0.93 -5.50 9.65
C ARG A 55 1.64 -4.17 9.44
N VAL A 56 1.03 -3.08 9.89
CA VAL A 56 1.61 -1.73 9.85
C VAL A 56 1.66 -1.20 11.28
N ASN A 57 2.85 -0.86 11.77
CA ASN A 57 3.08 -0.35 13.13
C ASN A 57 2.38 -1.19 14.22
N GLY A 58 2.48 -2.52 14.10
CA GLY A 58 1.87 -3.49 15.02
C GLY A 58 0.41 -3.85 14.72
N ASN A 59 -0.32 -3.05 13.94
CA ASN A 59 -1.75 -3.24 13.67
C ASN A 59 -2.00 -3.99 12.36
N LEU A 60 -3.01 -4.88 12.36
CA LEU A 60 -3.47 -5.54 11.14
C LEU A 60 -4.41 -4.62 10.37
N THR A 61 -4.08 -4.35 9.10
CA THR A 61 -4.87 -3.49 8.21
C THR A 61 -4.87 -4.04 6.79
N THR A 62 -5.74 -3.51 5.92
CA THR A 62 -5.71 -3.80 4.49
C THR A 62 -4.78 -2.85 3.75
N ALA A 63 -3.82 -3.39 2.99
CA ALA A 63 -2.90 -2.59 2.19
C ALA A 63 -3.63 -1.75 1.14
N CYS A 64 -4.75 -2.23 0.59
CA CYS A 64 -5.51 -1.50 -0.43
C CYS A 64 -6.21 -0.23 0.09
N THR A 65 -6.42 -0.08 1.39
CA THR A 65 -7.12 1.10 1.98
C THR A 65 -6.22 1.92 2.89
N THR A 66 -5.03 1.42 3.22
CA THR A 66 -4.05 2.13 4.07
C THR A 66 -3.23 3.07 3.22
N ARG A 67 -2.94 4.27 3.74
CA ARG A 67 -2.09 5.26 3.08
C ARG A 67 -0.65 5.17 3.62
N VAL A 68 0.32 5.48 2.76
CA VAL A 68 1.72 5.67 3.15
C VAL A 68 1.90 7.08 3.73
N PHE A 69 2.68 7.20 4.80
CA PHE A 69 3.02 8.42 5.52
C PHE A 69 4.39 8.27 6.18
#